data_AF-A0AAD6E300-F1
#
_entry.id   AF-A0AAD6E300-F1
#
_cell.length_a   1.000
_cell.length_b   1.000
_cell.length_c   1.000
_cell.angle_alpha   90.00
_cell.angle_beta   90.00
_cell.angle_gamma   90.00
#
_symmetry.space_group_name_H-M   'P 1'
#
loop_
_entity.id
_entity.type
_entity.pdbx_description
1 polymer ?
#
loop_
_entity_poly.entity_id
_entity_poly.type
_entity_poly.pdbx_seq_one_letter_code
_entity_poly.pdbx_strand_id
1 'polypeptide(L)'
;MHFVVTDANFPDDTPTECNLIWSYGSSPKQGARCNNSYYNIGFPEGVKDLHKFKLSLVRDPESPITERGQVSVDSHADGSKWKCVDNPEEHVKIRCNYEGTLEMPVSV
;
A
#
# COMPACT_ATOMS: atom_id res chain seq x y z
N MET A 1 4.59 6.15 -2.39
CA MET A 1 4.65 5.23 -1.22
C MET A 1 5.48 4.04 -1.61
N HIS A 2 6.38 3.65 -0.74
CA HIS A 2 7.21 2.45 -0.90
C HIS A 2 6.95 1.52 0.28
N PHE A 3 6.77 0.23 0.03
CA PHE A 3 6.59 -0.79 1.05
C PHE A 3 7.01 -2.17 0.50
N VAL A 4 7.23 -3.14 1.39
CA VAL A 4 7.55 -4.53 1.04
C VAL A 4 6.35 -5.41 1.39
N VAL A 5 6.03 -6.36 0.51
CA VAL A 5 5.00 -7.38 0.73
C VAL A 5 5.67 -8.72 0.99
N THR A 6 5.23 -9.36 2.07
CA THR A 6 5.51 -10.75 2.41
C THR A 6 4.17 -11.47 2.54
N ASP A 7 4.03 -12.60 1.87
CA ASP A 7 2.80 -13.39 1.86
C ASP A 7 3.05 -14.74 2.53
N ALA A 8 2.36 -15.00 3.64
CA ALA A 8 2.52 -16.21 4.42
C ALA A 8 1.93 -17.45 3.71
N ASN A 9 1.01 -17.28 2.76
CA ASN A 9 0.45 -18.36 1.97
C ASN A 9 1.40 -18.82 0.85
N PHE A 10 2.38 -17.99 0.51
CA PHE A 10 3.42 -18.26 -0.48
C PHE A 10 4.82 -18.07 0.15
N PRO A 11 5.23 -18.95 1.09
CA PRO A 11 6.48 -18.77 1.83
C PRO A 11 7.75 -18.86 0.97
N ASP A 12 7.64 -19.46 -0.22
CA ASP A 12 8.72 -19.52 -1.21
C ASP A 12 8.82 -18.24 -2.05
N ASP A 13 7.83 -17.34 -1.99
CA ASP A 13 7.91 -16.05 -2.67
C ASP A 13 8.93 -15.18 -1.95
N THR A 14 9.83 -14.58 -2.73
CA THR A 14 10.76 -13.59 -2.20
C THR A 14 9.97 -12.34 -1.80
N PRO A 15 10.24 -11.74 -0.62
CA PRO A 15 9.65 -10.45 -0.25
C PRO A 15 9.77 -9.46 -1.41
N THR A 16 8.64 -8.87 -1.80
CA THR A 16 8.60 -8.04 -3.01
C THR A 16 8.43 -6.57 -2.66
N GLU A 17 9.27 -5.73 -3.25
CA GLU A 17 9.13 -4.29 -3.12
C GLU A 17 7.97 -3.79 -4.00
N CYS A 18 7.22 -2.85 -3.45
CA CYS A 18 6.05 -2.24 -4.05
C CYS A 18 6.26 -0.73 -4.02
N ASN A 19 6.37 -0.12 -5.21
CA ASN A 19 6.45 1.33 -5.33
C ASN A 19 5.19 1.87 -6.01
N LEU A 20 4.62 2.90 -5.39
CA LEU A 20 3.34 3.47 -5.77
C LEU A 20 3.44 4.98 -5.94
N ILE A 21 3.08 5.45 -7.12
CA ILE A 21 2.96 6.88 -7.44
C ILE A 21 1.50 7.14 -7.84
N TRP A 22 0.88 8.13 -7.20
CA TRP A 22 -0.49 8.56 -7.50
C TRP A 22 -0.62 10.07 -7.30
N SER A 23 -1.69 10.63 -7.87
CA SER A 23 -2.08 12.03 -7.65
C SER A 23 -3.10 12.13 -6.53
N TYR A 24 -3.06 13.22 -5.76
CA TYR A 24 -4.06 13.51 -4.73
C TYR A 24 -5.49 13.39 -5.29
N GLY A 25 -6.39 12.75 -4.53
CA GLY A 25 -7.78 12.52 -4.95
C GLY A 25 -7.96 11.49 -6.07
N SER A 26 -6.89 10.82 -6.51
CA SER A 26 -6.94 9.83 -7.59
C SER A 26 -6.54 8.45 -7.09
N SER A 27 -7.06 7.41 -7.76
CA SER A 27 -6.51 6.06 -7.63
C SER A 27 -5.13 6.00 -8.30
N PRO A 28 -4.26 5.04 -7.94
CA PRO A 28 -3.02 4.83 -8.67
C PRO A 28 -3.36 4.49 -10.13
N LYS A 29 -2.43 4.75 -11.05
CA LYS A 29 -2.60 4.32 -12.44
C LYS A 29 -2.91 2.83 -12.48
N GLN A 30 -3.80 2.42 -13.40
CA GLN A 30 -4.05 1.01 -13.71
C GLN A 30 -2.70 0.31 -13.93
N GLY A 31 -2.39 -0.71 -13.13
CA GLY A 31 -1.11 -1.43 -13.19
C GLY A 31 -0.08 -1.06 -12.12
N ALA A 32 -0.46 -0.34 -11.07
CA ALA A 32 0.35 -0.26 -9.85
C ALA A 32 0.60 -1.66 -9.29
N ARG A 33 1.77 -2.21 -9.58
CA ARG A 33 2.17 -3.58 -9.23
C ARG A 33 3.43 -3.55 -8.38
N CYS A 34 3.58 -4.56 -7.54
CA CYS A 34 4.86 -4.87 -6.92
C CYS A 34 5.84 -5.41 -7.97
N ASN A 35 7.13 -5.41 -7.65
CA ASN A 35 8.21 -5.77 -8.60
C ASN A 35 8.06 -7.20 -9.16
N ASN A 36 7.50 -8.13 -8.39
CA ASN A 36 7.22 -9.50 -8.87
C ASN A 36 5.99 -9.61 -9.79
N SER A 37 5.26 -8.51 -10.01
CA SER A 37 4.00 -8.46 -10.75
C SER A 37 2.86 -9.34 -10.21
N TYR A 38 3.06 -10.04 -9.09
CA TYR A 38 2.05 -10.91 -8.50
C TYR A 38 0.97 -10.14 -7.77
N TYR A 39 1.24 -8.92 -7.31
CA TYR A 39 0.28 -8.15 -6.55
C TYR A 39 -0.09 -6.85 -7.27
N ASN A 40 -1.38 -6.67 -7.48
CA ASN A 40 -1.97 -5.42 -7.91
C ASN A 40 -2.37 -4.60 -6.68
N ILE A 41 -1.97 -3.33 -6.66
CA ILE A 41 -2.16 -2.40 -5.56
C ILE A 41 -3.26 -1.42 -5.95
N GLY A 42 -4.17 -1.13 -5.02
CA GLY A 42 -5.29 -0.24 -5.26
C GLY A 42 -5.70 0.60 -4.05
N PHE A 43 -6.44 1.66 -4.33
CA PHE A 43 -7.16 2.45 -3.33
C PHE A 43 -8.66 2.31 -3.63
N PRO A 44 -9.39 1.41 -2.96
CA PRO A 44 -10.78 1.09 -3.31
C PRO A 44 -11.71 2.31 -3.24
N GLU A 45 -11.37 3.30 -2.40
CA GLU A 45 -12.15 4.53 -2.20
C GLU A 45 -11.43 5.78 -2.77
N GLY A 46 -10.28 5.59 -3.44
CA GLY A 46 -9.32 6.65 -3.74
C GLY A 46 -8.63 7.19 -2.48
N VAL A 47 -7.64 8.07 -2.66
CA VAL A 47 -6.95 8.75 -1.54
C VAL A 47 -7.35 10.21 -1.51
N LYS A 48 -8.35 10.52 -0.70
CA LYS A 48 -8.83 11.90 -0.46
C LYS A 48 -8.16 12.55 0.75
N ASP A 49 -7.63 11.74 1.65
CA ASP A 49 -6.87 12.16 2.81
C ASP A 49 -5.57 11.34 2.84
N LEU A 50 -4.43 12.02 2.87
CA LEU A 50 -3.12 11.38 2.89
C LEU A 50 -2.74 10.90 4.29
N HIS A 51 -3.40 11.42 5.34
CA HIS A 51 -3.28 10.86 6.69
C HIS A 51 -4.04 9.55 6.82
N LYS A 52 -5.12 9.37 6.06
CA LYS A 52 -6.03 8.23 6.22
C LYS A 52 -6.60 7.72 4.90
N PHE A 53 -6.27 6.47 4.56
CA PHE A 53 -6.80 5.80 3.38
C PHE A 53 -6.80 4.29 3.54
N LYS A 54 -7.55 3.61 2.66
CA LYS A 54 -7.51 2.14 2.55
C LYS A 54 -6.59 1.72 1.42
N LEU A 55 -5.71 0.78 1.70
CA LEU A 55 -4.88 0.10 0.73
C LEU A 55 -5.48 -1.28 0.45
N SER A 56 -5.61 -1.66 -0.82
CA SER A 56 -5.96 -3.01 -1.24
C SER A 56 -4.80 -3.66 -1.98
N LEU A 57 -4.55 -4.93 -1.67
CA LEU A 57 -3.69 -5.81 -2.47
C LEU A 57 -4.53 -6.94 -3.03
N VAL A 58 -4.36 -7.22 -4.31
CA VAL A 58 -4.98 -8.36 -4.98
C VAL A 58 -3.89 -9.13 -5.69
N ARG A 59 -3.71 -10.40 -5.31
CA ARG A 59 -2.82 -11.27 -6.06
C ARG A 59 -3.41 -11.51 -7.45
N ASP A 60 -2.57 -11.47 -8.48
CA ASP A 60 -2.97 -11.57 -9.88
C ASP A 60 -3.83 -12.83 -10.09
N PRO A 61 -4.98 -12.72 -10.79
CA PRO A 61 -5.90 -13.84 -11.00
C PRO A 61 -5.32 -15.01 -11.79
N GLU A 62 -4.17 -14.85 -12.48
CA GLU A 62 -3.44 -15.97 -13.08
C GLU A 62 -2.64 -16.79 -12.04
N SER A 63 -2.60 -16.35 -10.78
CA SER A 63 -2.04 -17.12 -9.67
C SER A 63 -2.96 -18.31 -9.29
N PRO A 64 -2.39 -19.44 -8.81
CA PRO A 64 -3.18 -20.61 -8.41
C PRO A 64 -4.23 -20.32 -7.32
N ILE A 65 -3.97 -19.29 -6.50
CA ILE A 65 -4.83 -18.82 -5.43
C ILE A 65 -5.01 -17.31 -5.62
N THR A 66 -6.27 -16.87 -5.74
CA THR A 66 -6.59 -15.44 -5.77
C THR A 66 -6.73 -14.95 -4.35
N GLU A 67 -5.87 -14.04 -3.94
CA GLU A 67 -5.91 -13.47 -2.59
C GLU A 67 -6.26 -11.99 -2.63
N ARG A 68 -7.07 -11.56 -1.67
CA ARG A 68 -7.41 -10.14 -1.50
C ARG A 68 -7.17 -9.73 -0.06
N GLY A 69 -6.36 -8.69 0.12
CA GLY A 69 -6.12 -8.05 1.41
C GLY A 69 -6.52 -6.59 1.37
N GLN A 70 -7.06 -6.10 2.48
CA GLN A 70 -7.30 -4.67 2.69
C GLN A 70 -6.81 -4.24 4.06
N VAL A 71 -6.17 -3.09 4.13
CA VAL A 71 -5.73 -2.49 5.38
C VAL A 71 -6.07 -1.01 5.40
N SER A 72 -6.54 -0.53 6.56
CA SER A 72 -6.71 0.89 6.82
C SER A 72 -5.39 1.46 7.31
N VAL A 73 -4.91 2.49 6.64
CA VAL A 73 -3.72 3.24 7.02
C VAL A 73 -4.20 4.55 7.63
N ASP A 74 -3.74 4.88 8.84
CA ASP A 74 -4.11 6.10 9.56
C ASP A 74 -2.91 6.63 10.34
N SER A 75 -2.41 7.82 10.00
CA SER A 75 -1.22 8.40 10.65
C SER A 75 -1.46 8.89 12.08
N HIS A 76 -2.72 9.06 12.47
CA HIS A 76 -3.11 9.52 13.80
C HIS A 76 -3.42 8.36 14.75
N ALA A 77 -3.46 7.12 14.26
CA ALA A 77 -3.66 5.96 15.10
C ALA A 77 -2.46 5.72 16.02
N ASP A 78 -2.72 5.33 17.27
CA ASP A 78 -1.68 5.01 18.24
C ASP A 78 -0.80 3.87 17.73
N GLY A 79 0.52 4.07 17.78
CA GLY A 79 1.49 3.12 17.25
C GLY A 79 1.52 3.02 15.72
N SER A 80 0.84 3.91 14.99
CA SER A 80 0.85 3.89 13.53
C SER A 80 2.26 4.00 12.99
N LYS A 81 2.57 3.12 12.03
CA LYS A 81 3.80 3.16 11.25
C LYS A 81 3.70 4.12 10.06
N TRP A 82 2.51 4.60 9.72
CA TRP A 82 2.33 5.62 8.69
C TRP A 82 2.59 6.99 9.31
N LYS A 83 3.75 7.57 9.03
CA LYS A 83 4.14 8.88 9.53
C LYS A 83 3.92 9.92 8.46
N CYS A 84 3.19 10.97 8.81
CA CYS A 84 2.97 12.12 7.94
C CYS A 84 3.41 13.39 8.67
N VAL A 85 4.06 14.28 7.93
CA VAL A 85 4.43 15.62 8.39
C VAL A 85 3.80 16.63 7.44
N ASP A 86 3.01 17.55 7.98
CA ASP A 86 2.42 18.66 7.24
C ASP A 86 3.44 19.80 7.07
N ASN A 87 3.43 20.40 5.89
CA ASN A 87 4.32 21.51 5.51
C ASN A 87 5.79 21.29 5.92
N PRO A 88 6.40 20.14 5.58
CA PRO A 88 7.76 19.83 6.01
C PRO A 88 8.80 20.78 5.38
N GLU A 89 8.52 21.29 4.18
CA GLU A 89 9.38 22.14 3.38
C GLU A 89 8.52 23.09 2.53
N GLU A 90 9.13 24.16 2.02
CA GLU A 90 8.45 25.10 1.12
C GLU A 90 7.86 24.37 -0.10
N HIS A 91 6.62 24.69 -0.46
CA HIS A 91 5.83 24.07 -1.53
C HIS A 91 5.46 22.58 -1.34
N VAL A 92 5.86 21.93 -0.24
CA VAL A 92 5.43 20.56 0.08
C VAL A 92 4.30 20.64 1.09
N LYS A 93 3.07 20.27 0.70
CA LYS A 93 1.92 20.32 1.62
C LYS A 93 1.98 19.26 2.71
N ILE A 94 2.42 18.06 2.35
CA ILE A 94 2.52 16.91 3.24
C ILE A 94 3.54 15.93 2.69
N ARG A 95 4.34 15.33 3.57
CA ARG A 95 5.23 14.22 3.25
C ARG A 95 4.91 13.07 4.19
N CYS A 96 4.71 11.88 3.64
CA CYS A 96 4.44 10.69 4.43
C CYS A 96 5.37 9.53 4.06
N ASN A 97 5.70 8.70 5.05
CA ASN A 97 6.46 7.47 4.91
C ASN A 97 5.90 6.40 5.84
N TYR A 98 6.04 5.13 5.45
CA TYR A 98 5.73 4.02 6.33
C TYR A 98 7.02 3.54 7.02
N GLU A 99 6.99 3.39 8.34
CA GLU A 99 8.12 2.94 9.15
C GLU A 99 8.03 1.44 9.44
N GLY A 100 8.95 0.65 8.89
CA GLY A 100 8.98 -0.81 9.06
C GLY A 100 8.07 -1.54 8.08
N THR A 101 7.62 -2.73 8.46
CA THR A 101 6.83 -3.63 7.59
C THR A 101 5.33 -3.42 7.76
N LEU A 102 4.61 -3.35 6.63
CA LEU A 102 3.15 -3.35 6.57
C LEU A 102 2.68 -4.80 6.46
N GLU A 103 1.99 -5.28 7.49
CA GLU A 103 1.35 -6.60 7.49
C GLU A 103 -0.09 -6.45 7.01
N MET A 104 -0.47 -7.21 5.99
CA MET A 104 -1.81 -7.19 5.43
C MET A 104 -2.46 -8.56 5.57
N PRO A 105 -3.57 -8.68 6.32
CA PRO A 105 -4.34 -9.91 6.32
C PRO A 105 -4.96 -10.09 4.93
N VAL A 106 -4.77 -11.28 4.37
CA VAL A 106 -5.31 -11.70 3.08
C VAL A 106 -6.37 -12.78 3.30
N SER A 107 -7.39 -12.80 2.44
CA SER A 107 -8.38 -13.86 2.38
C SER A 107 -8.33 -14.52 1.01
N VAL A 108 -8.42 -15.85 1.03
CA VAL A 108 -8.55 -16.74 -0.15
C VAL A 108 -10.02 -16.90 -0.51
#